data_AF-A0A2D9HP59-F1
#
_entry.id   AF-A0A2D9HP59-F1
#
_cell.length_a   1.000
_cell.length_b   1.000
_cell.length_c   1.000
_cell.angle_alpha   90.00
_cell.angle_beta   90.00
_cell.angle_gamma   90.00
#
_symmetry.space_group_name_H-M   'P 1'
#
loop_
_entity.id
_entity.type
_entity.pdbx_description
1 polymer ?
#
loop_
_entity_poly.entity_id
_entity_poly.type
_entity_poly.pdbx_seq_one_letter_code
_entity_poly.pdbx_strand_id
1 'polypeptide(L)'
;MTVAARKKQEHIVDHVLYCWQMEDLVRASQFQPAVLESWAEQHALAEGTDPQAEIDWILNVAKALRAAGATETGHASEVRETMMELAHLHELLLGVMADADYKQAFEAAEPLLEDLA
;
A
#
# COMPACT_ATOMS: atom_id res chain seq x y z
N MET A 1 8.92 -7.90 -12.81
CA MET A 1 8.66 -6.79 -11.86
C MET A 1 7.16 -6.74 -11.66
N THR A 2 6.68 -6.63 -10.42
CA THR A 2 5.25 -6.60 -10.11
C THR A 2 4.67 -5.18 -10.23
N VAL A 3 3.34 -5.08 -10.29
CA VAL A 3 2.60 -3.80 -10.23
C VAL A 3 2.93 -3.06 -8.94
N ALA A 4 2.97 -3.77 -7.81
CA ALA A 4 3.35 -3.19 -6.51
C ALA A 4 4.75 -2.56 -6.54
N ALA A 5 5.74 -3.26 -7.11
CA ALA A 5 7.11 -2.79 -7.20
C ALA A 5 7.23 -1.58 -8.13
N ARG A 6 6.48 -1.56 -9.24
CA ARG A 6 6.40 -0.41 -10.15
C ARG A 6 5.84 0.82 -9.45
N LYS A 7 4.69 0.69 -8.78
CA LYS A 7 4.05 1.78 -8.02
C LYS A 7 4.97 2.31 -6.93
N LYS A 8 5.72 1.45 -6.24
CA LYS A 8 6.67 1.87 -5.20
C LYS A 8 7.78 2.78 -5.74
N GLN A 9 8.23 2.55 -6.98
CA GLN A 9 9.26 3.37 -7.63
C GLN A 9 8.70 4.68 -8.19
N GLU A 10 7.47 4.66 -8.70
CA GLU A 10 6.87 5.81 -9.39
C GLU A 10 6.15 6.77 -8.44
N HIS A 11 5.37 6.25 -7.49
CA HIS A 11 4.55 7.06 -6.57
C HIS A 11 4.24 6.30 -5.28
N ILE A 12 4.91 6.67 -4.18
CA ILE A 12 4.83 5.93 -2.91
C ILE A 12 3.42 5.91 -2.29
N VAL A 13 2.62 6.96 -2.49
CA VAL A 13 1.22 6.98 -2.00
C VAL A 13 0.36 5.98 -2.78
N ASP A 14 0.54 5.89 -4.10
CA ASP A 14 -0.19 4.92 -4.93
C ASP A 14 0.19 3.49 -4.56
N HIS A 15 1.44 3.28 -4.18
CA HIS A 15 1.89 1.99 -3.67
C HIS A 15 1.16 1.61 -2.37
N VAL A 16 1.05 2.54 -1.41
CA VAL A 16 0.33 2.29 -0.15
C VAL A 16 -1.15 1.99 -0.41
N LEU A 17 -1.82 2.81 -1.23
CA LEU A 17 -3.23 2.61 -1.59
C LEU A 17 -3.46 1.27 -2.31
N TYR A 18 -2.56 0.92 -3.23
CA TYR A 18 -2.59 -0.38 -3.90
C TYR A 18 -2.43 -1.52 -2.89
N CYS A 19 -1.46 -1.43 -1.98
CA CYS A 19 -1.28 -2.44 -0.94
C CYS A 19 -2.53 -2.60 -0.07
N TRP A 20 -3.21 -1.52 0.33
CA TRP A 20 -4.47 -1.61 1.08
C TRP A 20 -5.55 -2.37 0.33
N GLN A 21 -5.74 -2.05 -0.96
CA GLN A 21 -6.69 -2.76 -1.81
C GLN A 21 -6.36 -4.26 -1.91
N MET A 22 -5.08 -4.59 -1.99
CA MET A 22 -4.62 -5.98 -2.07
C MET A 22 -4.78 -6.73 -0.74
N GLU A 23 -4.58 -6.06 0.39
CA GLU A 23 -4.85 -6.64 1.70
C GLU A 23 -6.35 -6.96 1.86
N ASP A 24 -7.23 -6.07 1.43
CA ASP A 24 -8.68 -6.29 1.45
C ASP A 24 -9.09 -7.42 0.51
N LEU A 25 -8.48 -7.52 -0.67
CA LEU A 25 -8.66 -8.65 -1.57
C LEU A 25 -8.24 -9.98 -0.90
N VAL A 26 -7.10 -9.99 -0.20
CA VAL A 26 -6.63 -11.16 0.54
C VAL A 26 -7.59 -11.56 1.65
N ARG A 27 -8.18 -10.59 2.35
CA ARG A 27 -9.22 -10.87 3.36
C ARG A 27 -10.50 -11.39 2.72
N ALA A 28 -10.95 -10.78 1.63
CA ALA A 28 -12.14 -11.18 0.89
C ALA A 28 -12.03 -12.61 0.31
N SER A 29 -10.82 -13.02 -0.10
CA SER A 29 -10.54 -14.40 -0.54
C SER A 29 -10.42 -15.39 0.63
N GLN A 30 -10.58 -14.94 1.88
CA GLN A 30 -10.36 -15.72 3.09
C GLN A 30 -8.97 -16.38 3.12
N PHE A 31 -7.97 -15.68 2.53
CA PHE A 31 -6.60 -16.18 2.40
C PHE A 31 -6.50 -17.54 1.68
N GLN A 32 -7.41 -17.84 0.75
CA GLN A 32 -7.37 -19.07 -0.06
C GLN A 32 -6.32 -18.94 -1.18
N PRO A 33 -5.23 -19.73 -1.17
CA PRO A 33 -4.14 -19.58 -2.15
C PRO A 33 -4.61 -19.71 -3.59
N ALA A 34 -5.45 -20.71 -3.90
CA ALA A 34 -5.94 -20.93 -5.26
C ALA A 34 -6.73 -19.73 -5.83
N VAL A 35 -7.47 -19.00 -4.98
CA VAL A 35 -8.21 -17.80 -5.39
C VAL A 35 -7.24 -16.65 -5.66
N LEU A 36 -6.23 -16.48 -4.81
CA LEU A 36 -5.20 -15.45 -4.95
C LEU A 36 -4.31 -15.69 -6.16
N GLU A 37 -3.90 -16.93 -6.40
CA GLU A 37 -3.12 -17.35 -7.55
C GLU A 37 -3.87 -17.06 -8.85
N SER A 38 -5.13 -17.50 -8.94
CA SER A 38 -5.95 -17.26 -10.13
C SER A 38 -6.19 -15.78 -10.40
N TRP A 39 -6.42 -14.98 -9.34
CA TRP A 39 -6.54 -13.53 -9.49
C TRP A 39 -5.23 -12.89 -9.96
N ALA A 40 -4.10 -13.27 -9.36
CA ALA A 40 -2.79 -12.71 -9.68
C ALA A 40 -2.37 -13.01 -11.12
N GLU A 41 -2.66 -14.22 -11.63
CA GLU A 41 -2.44 -14.56 -13.04
C GLU A 41 -3.23 -13.66 -13.99
N GLN A 42 -4.53 -13.46 -13.71
CA GLN A 42 -5.39 -12.59 -14.53
C GLN A 42 -4.95 -11.13 -14.45
N HIS A 43 -4.58 -10.67 -13.26
CA HIS A 43 -4.10 -9.32 -13.03
C HIS A 43 -2.78 -9.07 -13.77
N ALA A 44 -1.84 -10.02 -13.70
CA ALA A 44 -0.56 -9.92 -14.41
C ALA A 44 -0.73 -9.82 -15.93
N LEU A 45 -1.66 -10.61 -16.50
CA LEU A 45 -1.97 -10.55 -17.92
C LEU A 45 -2.56 -9.19 -18.33
N ALA A 46 -3.44 -8.61 -17.50
CA ALA A 46 -4.05 -7.31 -17.77
C ALA A 46 -3.03 -6.16 -17.70
N GLU A 47 -2.11 -6.23 -16.73
CA GLU A 47 -1.10 -5.19 -16.47
C GLU A 47 0.21 -5.40 -17.26
N GLY A 48 0.33 -6.53 -17.97
CA GLY A 48 1.53 -6.89 -18.71
C GLY A 48 2.74 -7.17 -17.82
N THR A 49 2.52 -7.68 -16.60
CA THR A 49 3.58 -8.07 -15.66
C THR A 49 3.84 -9.58 -15.69
N ASP A 50 4.83 -10.03 -14.90
CA ASP A 50 5.18 -11.44 -14.79
C ASP A 50 4.20 -12.16 -13.85
N PRO A 51 3.40 -13.13 -14.34
CA PRO A 51 2.41 -13.83 -13.54
C PRO A 51 2.99 -14.50 -12.29
N GLN A 52 4.15 -15.16 -12.39
CA GLN A 52 4.72 -15.85 -11.24
C GLN A 52 5.15 -14.86 -10.15
N ALA A 53 5.68 -13.70 -10.56
CA ALA A 53 6.07 -12.66 -9.63
C ALA A 53 4.86 -12.05 -8.90
N GLU A 54 3.72 -11.86 -9.57
CA GLU A 54 2.49 -11.36 -8.92
C GLU A 54 1.91 -12.39 -7.95
N ILE A 55 1.90 -13.67 -8.33
CA ILE A 55 1.47 -14.78 -7.46
C ILE A 55 2.32 -14.81 -6.19
N ASP A 56 3.65 -14.83 -6.34
CA ASP A 56 4.57 -14.88 -5.20
C ASP A 56 4.38 -13.66 -4.30
N TRP A 57 4.17 -12.49 -4.91
CA TRP A 57 3.95 -11.25 -4.17
C TRP A 57 2.65 -11.29 -3.36
N ILE A 58 1.49 -11.61 -3.95
CA ILE A 58 0.22 -11.61 -3.23
C ILE A 58 0.19 -12.69 -2.13
N LEU A 59 0.82 -13.85 -2.36
CA LEU A 59 0.97 -14.88 -1.34
C LEU A 59 1.87 -14.43 -0.19
N ASN A 60 2.89 -13.61 -0.47
CA ASN A 60 3.72 -13.01 0.56
C ASN A 60 2.97 -11.92 1.35
N VAL A 61 2.11 -11.13 0.71
CA VAL A 61 1.18 -10.22 1.42
C VAL A 61 0.29 -11.01 2.38
N ALA A 62 -0.29 -12.12 1.93
CA ALA A 62 -1.10 -12.99 2.78
C ALA A 62 -0.32 -13.55 3.98
N LYS A 63 0.93 -13.96 3.78
CA LYS A 63 1.81 -14.39 4.88
C LYS A 63 2.15 -13.24 5.84
N ALA A 64 2.45 -12.06 5.31
CA ALA A 64 2.80 -10.89 6.10
C ALA A 64 1.64 -10.43 7.00
N LEU A 65 0.41 -10.42 6.46
CA LEU A 65 -0.80 -10.14 7.25
C LEU A 65 -0.99 -11.13 8.39
N ARG A 66 -0.81 -12.44 8.14
CA ARG A 66 -0.88 -13.47 9.18
C ARG A 66 0.20 -13.29 10.26
N ALA A 67 1.44 -13.04 9.84
CA ALA A 67 2.56 -12.81 10.76
C ALA A 67 2.36 -11.56 11.62
N ALA A 68 1.71 -10.54 11.06
CA ALA A 68 1.37 -9.30 11.74
C ALA A 68 0.10 -9.40 12.63
N GLY A 69 -0.61 -10.54 12.63
CA GLY A 69 -1.91 -10.68 13.31
C GLY A 69 -3.03 -9.84 12.69
N ALA A 70 -2.85 -9.37 11.45
CA ALA A 70 -3.72 -8.42 10.76
C ALA A 70 -4.73 -9.10 9.81
N THR A 71 -5.24 -10.27 10.22
CA THR A 71 -6.10 -11.11 9.36
C THR A 71 -7.51 -10.57 9.20
N GLU A 72 -8.00 -9.78 10.16
CA GLU A 72 -9.32 -9.15 10.12
C GLU A 72 -9.22 -7.64 9.90
N THR A 73 -8.27 -6.98 10.59
CA THR A 73 -8.06 -5.53 10.54
C THR A 73 -6.56 -5.21 10.62
N GLY A 74 -6.18 -3.98 10.25
CA GLY A 74 -4.79 -3.52 10.25
C GLY A 74 -4.08 -3.77 8.92
N HIS A 75 -2.75 -3.69 8.92
CA HIS A 75 -1.94 -3.77 7.71
C HIS A 75 -0.72 -4.67 7.90
N ALA A 76 -0.18 -5.18 6.80
CA ALA A 76 1.09 -5.88 6.75
C ALA A 76 2.21 -4.96 7.25
N SER A 77 3.27 -5.55 7.83
CA SER A 77 4.35 -4.78 8.46
C SER A 77 4.99 -3.77 7.51
N GLU A 78 5.27 -4.16 6.26
CA GLU A 78 5.88 -3.26 5.26
C GLU A 78 5.02 -2.03 4.95
N VAL A 79 3.69 -2.22 4.89
CA VAL A 79 2.74 -1.11 4.64
C VAL A 79 2.74 -0.16 5.82
N ARG A 80 2.71 -0.67 7.05
CA ARG A 80 2.80 0.16 8.26
C ARG A 80 4.12 0.91 8.33
N GLU A 81 5.23 0.26 8.01
CA GLU A 81 6.55 0.89 7.97
C GLU A 81 6.57 2.06 6.98
N THR A 82 6.07 1.83 5.76
CA THR A 82 5.96 2.88 4.74
C THR A 82 5.08 4.04 5.21
N MET A 83 3.94 3.76 5.86
CA MET A 83 3.08 4.81 6.42
C MET A 83 3.76 5.59 7.55
N MET A 84 4.50 4.92 8.43
CA MET A 84 5.26 5.59 9.50
C MET A 84 6.34 6.49 8.92
N GLU A 85 7.06 6.04 7.90
CA GLU A 85 8.06 6.85 7.20
C GLU A 85 7.43 8.09 6.56
N LEU A 86 6.26 7.96 5.92
CA LEU A 86 5.53 9.08 5.35
C LEU A 86 5.05 10.07 6.43
N ALA A 87 4.57 9.58 7.57
CA ALA A 87 4.17 10.42 8.70
C ALA A 87 5.37 11.19 9.28
N HIS A 88 6.52 10.52 9.43
CA HIS A 88 7.74 11.17 9.90
C HIS A 88 8.25 12.21 8.90
N LEU A 89 8.18 11.91 7.60
CA LEU A 89 8.53 12.88 6.56
C LEU A 89 7.63 14.11 6.63
N HIS A 90 6.32 13.93 6.79
CA HIS A 90 5.36 15.01 6.98
C HIS A 90 5.74 15.91 8.17
N GLU A 91 6.01 15.33 9.34
CA GLU A 91 6.45 16.06 10.53
C GLU A 91 7.77 16.83 10.30
N LEU A 92 8.73 16.21 9.62
CA LEU A 92 10.02 16.84 9.29
C LEU A 92 9.83 18.04 8.35
N LEU A 93 8.98 17.91 7.33
CA LEU A 93 8.71 18.96 6.35
C LEU A 93 7.99 20.16 6.97
N LEU A 94 7.00 19.92 7.83
CA LEU A 94 6.29 21.00 8.53
C LEU A 94 7.14 21.64 9.64
N GLY A 95 7.89 20.83 10.38
CA GLY A 95 8.67 21.25 11.53
C GLY A 95 10.07 21.73 11.16
N VAL A 96 11.03 20.81 11.23
CA VAL A 96 12.48 21.11 11.22
C VAL A 96 12.95 21.66 9.89
N MET A 97 12.51 21.07 8.78
CA MET A 97 12.89 21.54 7.43
C MET A 97 12.12 22.80 7.05
N ALA A 98 10.91 22.97 7.60
CA ALA A 98 10.04 24.09 7.35
C ALA A 98 9.83 24.37 5.85
N ASP A 99 9.63 23.32 5.06
CA ASP A 99 9.52 23.39 3.61
C ASP A 99 8.30 24.24 3.19
N ALA A 100 8.53 25.30 2.41
CA ALA A 100 7.51 26.29 2.11
C ALA A 100 6.43 25.74 1.17
N ASP A 101 6.84 24.99 0.14
CA ASP A 101 5.94 24.44 -0.87
C ASP A 101 5.03 23.38 -0.25
N TYR A 102 5.60 22.49 0.59
CA TYR A 102 4.84 21.47 1.29
C TYR A 102 3.85 22.08 2.30
N LYS A 103 4.27 23.10 3.05
CA LYS A 103 3.39 23.81 3.99
C LYS A 103 2.19 24.42 3.29
N GLN A 104 2.42 25.13 2.19
CA GLN A 104 1.33 25.72 1.42
C GLN A 104 0.37 24.66 0.87
N ALA A 105 0.90 23.54 0.38
CA ALA A 105 0.09 22.41 -0.08
C ALA A 105 -0.73 21.78 1.06
N PHE A 106 -0.13 21.63 2.24
CA PHE A 106 -0.80 21.10 3.42
C PHE A 106 -1.91 22.04 3.93
N GLU A 107 -1.64 23.34 4.06
CA GLU A 107 -2.64 24.34 4.47
C GLU A 107 -3.84 24.40 3.50
N ALA A 108 -3.61 24.18 2.21
CA ALA A 108 -4.68 24.09 1.23
C ALA A 108 -5.50 22.79 1.35
N ALA A 109 -4.89 21.70 1.83
CA ALA A 109 -5.54 20.40 2.01
C ALA A 109 -6.23 20.24 3.37
N GLU A 110 -5.72 20.88 4.42
CA GLU A 110 -6.22 20.84 5.79
C GLU A 110 -7.75 20.96 5.92
N PRO A 111 -8.44 21.95 5.30
CA PRO A 111 -9.90 22.06 5.43
C PRO A 111 -10.64 20.86 4.82
N LEU A 112 -10.08 20.21 3.79
CA LEU A 112 -10.68 19.02 3.18
C LEU A 112 -10.45 17.76 4.02
N LEU A 113 -9.38 17.73 4.81
CA LEU A 113 -9.07 16.61 5.71
C LEU A 113 -9.95 16.65 6.96
N GLU A 114 -10.25 17.83 7.50
CA GLU A 114 -11.18 17.99 8.62
C GLU A 114 -12.59 17.49 8.29
N ASP A 115 -13.05 17.69 7.06
CA ASP A 115 -14.37 17.21 6.59
C ASP A 115 -14.47 15.66 6.52
N LEU A 116 -13.32 14.97 6.51
CA LEU A 116 -13.23 13.50 6.41
C LEU A 116 -12.99 12.80 7.76
N ALA A 117 -12.68 13.55 8.82
CA ALA A 117 -12.35 13.04 10.16
C ALA A 117 -13.60 12.84 11.04
#